data_AF-G5ACR1-F1
#
_entry.id   AF-G5ACR1-F1
#
_cell.length_a   1.000
_cell.length_b   1.000
_cell.length_c   1.000
_cell.angle_alpha   90.00
_cell.angle_beta   90.00
_cell.angle_gamma   90.00
#
_symmetry.space_group_name_H-M   'P 1'
#
loop_
_entity.id
_entity.type
_entity.pdbx_description
1 polymer ?
#
loop_
_entity_poly.entity_id
_entity_poly.type
_entity_poly.pdbx_seq_one_letter_code
_entity_poly.pdbx_strand_id
1 'polypeptide(L)' 'GLVPSDIGTHSARKGSATFVSSCSNGGPSAAAICIRAGWKLLGVQDTYTRYESAGDCIVGRYVTGLPFDDTGFAILPPFF' A
#
# COMPACT_ATOMS: atom_id res chain seq x y z
N GLY A 1 5.18 18.54 -17.45
CA GLY A 1 4.21 17.94 -16.50
C GLY A 1 3.16 17.18 -17.28
N LEU A 2 2.50 16.20 -16.65
CA LEU A 2 1.39 15.46 -17.25
C LEU A 2 0.16 16.36 -17.39
N VAL A 3 -0.62 16.20 -18.47
CA VAL A 3 -1.92 16.85 -18.65
C VAL A 3 -3.06 15.90 -18.25
N PRO A 4 -4.27 16.40 -17.92
CA PRO A 4 -5.37 15.54 -17.49
C PRO A 4 -5.72 14.41 -18.48
N SER A 5 -5.53 14.63 -19.78
CA SER A 5 -5.72 13.61 -20.83
C SER A 5 -4.75 12.42 -20.76
N ASP A 6 -3.61 12.59 -20.07
CA ASP A 6 -2.62 11.53 -19.87
C ASP A 6 -3.02 10.59 -18.71
N ILE A 7 -4.00 10.98 -17.89
CA ILE A 7 -4.41 10.27 -16.68
C ILE A 7 -5.67 9.45 -16.97
N GLY A 8 -5.46 8.16 -17.20
CA GLY A 8 -6.55 7.19 -17.33
C GLY A 8 -7.20 6.82 -15.99
N THR A 9 -8.34 6.13 -16.07
CA THR A 9 -9.14 5.67 -14.92
C THR A 9 -8.36 4.80 -13.93
N HIS A 10 -7.34 4.08 -14.39
CA HIS A 10 -6.48 3.24 -13.54
C HIS A 10 -5.14 3.90 -13.16
N SER A 11 -4.85 5.11 -13.63
CA SER A 11 -3.55 5.75 -13.42
C SER A 11 -3.25 5.97 -11.95
N ALA A 12 -4.24 6.39 -11.15
CA ALA A 12 -4.08 6.56 -9.70
C ALA A 12 -3.67 5.25 -9.02
N ARG A 13 -4.38 4.15 -9.30
CA ARG A 13 -4.11 2.83 -8.69
C ARG A 13 -2.76 2.24 -9.12
N LYS A 14 -2.39 2.38 -10.40
CA LYS A 14 -1.09 1.92 -10.90
C LYS A 14 0.04 2.77 -10.32
N GLY A 15 -0.11 4.09 -10.37
CA GLY A 15 0.87 5.04 -9.86
C GLY A 15 1.11 4.90 -8.37
N SER A 16 0.06 4.71 -7.57
CA SER A 16 0.18 4.47 -6.13
C SER A 16 0.96 3.19 -5.85
N ALA A 17 0.64 2.09 -6.53
CA ALA A 17 1.35 0.82 -6.36
C ALA A 17 2.83 0.94 -6.76
N THR A 18 3.13 1.60 -7.89
CA THR A 18 4.50 1.86 -8.32
C THR A 18 5.26 2.72 -7.32
N PHE A 19 4.67 3.83 -6.86
CA PHE A 19 5.26 4.71 -5.87
C PHE A 19 5.65 3.95 -4.60
N VAL A 20 4.72 3.19 -4.01
CA VAL A 20 5.00 2.43 -2.79
C VAL A 20 6.01 1.30 -3.01
N SER A 21 5.97 0.62 -4.18
CA SER A 21 6.94 -0.44 -4.50
C SER A 21 8.36 0.08 -4.75
N SER A 22 8.52 1.37 -5.05
CA SER A 22 9.81 2.00 -5.32
C SER A 22 10.57 2.42 -4.06
N CYS A 23 9.97 2.23 -2.88
CA CYS A 23 10.60 2.55 -1.61
C CYS A 23 11.81 1.62 -1.35
N SER A 24 12.89 2.20 -0.79
CA SER A 24 14.16 1.52 -0.49
C SER A 24 13.98 0.37 0.52
N ASN A 25 15.07 -0.33 0.88
CA ASN A 25 15.19 -1.63 1.60
C ASN A 25 14.30 -1.88 2.85
N GLY A 26 13.47 -0.92 3.30
CA GLY A 26 12.47 -1.06 4.36
C GLY A 26 11.01 -0.75 3.93
N GLY A 27 10.69 -0.71 2.63
CA GLY A 27 9.33 -0.49 2.14
C GLY A 27 8.35 -1.63 2.49
N PRO A 28 7.03 -1.42 2.33
CA PRO A 28 6.03 -2.44 2.66
C PRO A 28 6.12 -3.65 1.72
N SER A 29 5.62 -4.79 2.20
CA SER A 29 5.69 -6.04 1.44
C SER A 29 4.93 -5.93 0.11
N ALA A 30 5.48 -6.54 -0.95
CA ALA A 30 4.82 -6.62 -2.25
C ALA A 30 3.42 -7.25 -2.15
N ALA A 31 3.25 -8.20 -1.22
CA ALA A 31 1.95 -8.81 -0.96
C ALA A 31 0.93 -7.81 -0.42
N ALA A 32 1.30 -6.96 0.55
CA ALA A 32 0.40 -5.94 1.10
C ALA A 32 0.00 -4.91 0.03
N ILE A 33 0.94 -4.50 -0.84
CA ILE A 33 0.67 -3.59 -1.96
C ILE A 33 -0.35 -4.22 -2.93
N CYS A 34 -0.13 -5.47 -3.34
CA CYS A 34 -1.02 -6.18 -4.25
C CYS A 34 -2.41 -6.39 -3.65
N ILE A 35 -2.51 -6.83 -2.40
CA ILE A 35 -3.78 -7.02 -1.71
C ILE A 35 -4.57 -5.70 -1.63
N ARG A 36 -3.93 -4.59 -1.23
CA ARG A 36 -4.57 -3.27 -1.18
C ARG A 36 -4.97 -2.74 -2.56
N ALA A 37 -4.19 -3.05 -3.60
CA ALA A 37 -4.53 -2.71 -4.98
C ALA A 37 -5.65 -3.59 -5.57
N GLY A 38 -6.12 -4.61 -4.83
CA GLY A 38 -7.10 -5.59 -5.29
C GLY A 38 -6.55 -6.51 -6.38
N TRP A 39 -5.25 -6.81 -6.32
CA TRP A 39 -4.55 -7.68 -7.26
C TRP A 39 -4.42 -9.10 -6.71
N LYS A 40 -4.46 -10.07 -7.62
CA LYS A 40 -4.16 -11.47 -7.31
C LYS A 40 -2.66 -11.65 -7.06
N LEU A 41 -2.32 -12.41 -6.03
CA LEU A 41 -0.95 -12.85 -5.79
C LEU A 41 -0.74 -14.12 -6.61
N LEU A 42 0.25 -14.17 -7.51
CA LEU A 42 0.39 -15.29 -8.44
C LEU A 42 0.69 -16.62 -7.72
N GLY A 43 0.04 -17.70 -8.16
CA GLY A 43 0.30 -19.06 -7.70
C GLY A 43 -0.11 -19.32 -6.24
N VAL A 44 0.76 -19.98 -5.49
CA VAL A 44 0.49 -20.38 -4.09
C VAL A 44 0.37 -19.19 -3.14
N GLN A 45 0.90 -18.02 -3.51
CA GLN A 45 0.86 -16.83 -2.66
C GLN A 45 -0.56 -16.33 -2.43
N ASP A 46 -1.48 -16.45 -3.40
CA ASP A 46 -2.90 -16.07 -3.24
C ASP A 46 -3.60 -16.90 -2.15
N THR A 47 -3.19 -18.16 -2.01
CA THR A 47 -3.82 -19.11 -1.09
C THR A 47 -3.38 -18.86 0.34
N TYR A 48 -2.08 -18.64 0.54
CA TYR A 48 -1.45 -18.59 1.86
C TYR A 48 -1.28 -17.18 2.40
N THR A 49 -1.18 -16.17 1.54
CA THR A 49 -0.99 -14.80 1.97
C THR A 49 -2.34 -14.13 2.12
N ARG A 50 -2.67 -13.74 3.34
CA ARG A 50 -3.95 -13.10 3.66
C ARG A 50 -3.74 -11.63 3.97
N TYR A 51 -4.85 -10.90 3.95
CA TYR A 51 -4.90 -9.53 4.44
C TYR A 51 -4.37 -9.48 5.88
N GLU A 52 -3.50 -8.51 6.15
CA GLU A 52 -2.95 -8.23 7.46
C GLU A 52 -3.04 -6.71 7.67
N SER A 53 -3.57 -6.31 8.82
CA SER A 53 -3.93 -4.92 9.09
C SER A 53 -2.73 -3.98 9.17
N ALA A 54 -1.61 -4.41 9.76
CA ALA A 54 -0.43 -3.55 9.89
C ALA A 54 0.17 -3.24 8.52
N GLY A 55 0.30 -4.25 7.65
CA GLY A 55 0.77 -4.10 6.28
C GLY A 55 -0.14 -3.19 5.47
N ASP A 56 -1.46 -3.34 5.60
CA ASP A 56 -2.42 -2.47 4.95
C ASP A 56 -2.30 -1.02 5.41
N CYS A 57 -2.22 -0.78 6.73
CA CYS A 57 -2.08 0.55 7.29
C CYS A 57 -0.77 1.23 6.89
N ILE A 58 0.35 0.49 6.84
CA ILE A 58 1.64 1.00 6.34
C ILE A 58 1.50 1.43 4.88
N VAL A 59 1.01 0.56 3.99
CA VAL A 59 0.84 0.90 2.56
C VAL A 59 -0.08 2.12 2.40
N GLY A 60 -1.14 2.22 3.20
CA GLY A 60 -2.02 3.40 3.22
C GLY A 60 -1.29 4.69 3.52
N ARG A 61 -0.45 4.71 4.56
CA ARG A 61 0.36 5.89 4.92
C ARG A 61 1.28 6.32 3.80
N TYR A 62 2.01 5.36 3.20
CA TYR A 62 2.86 5.63 2.04
C TYR A 62 2.07 6.29 0.91
N VAL A 63 0.92 5.73 0.51
CA VAL A 63 0.10 6.30 -0.58
C VAL A 63 -0.40 7.71 -0.24
N THR A 64 -0.72 7.98 1.02
CA THR A 64 -1.21 9.29 1.48
C THR A 64 -0.11 10.29 1.83
N GLY A 65 1.16 9.90 1.79
CA GLY A 65 2.28 10.74 2.21
C GLY A 65 2.33 11.05 3.71
N LEU A 66 1.71 10.21 4.55
CA LEU A 66 1.73 10.37 6.01
C LEU A 66 3.02 9.78 6.61
N PRO A 67 3.54 10.32 7.73
CA PRO A 67 4.70 9.77 8.42
C PRO A 67 4.46 8.31 8.82
N PHE A 68 5.32 7.39 8.44
CA PHE A 68 5.21 5.96 8.76
C PHE A 68 6.03 5.55 10.00
N ASP A 69 6.97 6.40 10.39
CA ASP A 69 7.92 6.25 11.50
C ASP A 69 7.41 6.89 12.81
N ASP A 70 6.25 7.54 12.77
CA ASP A 70 5.62 8.11 13.95
C ASP A 70 5.15 7.02 14.92
N THR A 71 5.74 6.99 16.12
CA THR A 71 5.37 6.06 17.21
C THR A 71 3.89 6.13 17.60
N GLY A 72 3.23 7.28 17.41
CA GLY A 72 1.81 7.47 17.69
C GLY A 72 0.89 6.65 16.78
N PHE A 73 1.40 6.17 15.64
CA PHE A 73 0.64 5.33 14.72
C PHE A 73 0.45 3.89 15.22
N ALA A 74 1.44 3.35 15.94
CA ALA A 74 1.34 1.99 16.49
C ALA A 74 0.35 1.92 17.66
N ILE A 75 -0.07 3.08 18.18
CA ILE A 75 -0.99 3.18 19.31
C ILE A 75 -2.41 2.92 18.80
N LEU A 76 -3.02 1.84 19.28
CA LEU A 76 -4.44 1.58 19.04
C LEU A 76 -5.29 2.68 19.70
N PRO A 77 -6.39 3.11 19.06
CA PRO A 77 -7.30 4.04 19.71
C PRO A 77 -7.82 3.47 21.04
N PRO A 78 -8.18 4.31 22.02
CA PRO A 78 -8.78 3.84 23.26
C PRO A 78 -10.06 3.07 22.94
N PHE A 79 -10.12 1.79 23.31
CA PHE A 79 -11.32 0.99 23.25
C PHE A 79 -12.12 1.20 24.55
N PHE A 80 -13.43 1.44 24.41
CA PHE A 80 -14.41 1.45 25.51
C PHE A 80 -15.11 0.10 25.60
#